data_AF-K1X505-F1
#
_entry.id   AF-K1X505-F1
#
_cell.length_a   1.000
_cell.length_b   1.000
_cell.length_c   1.000
_cell.angle_alpha   90.00
_cell.angle_beta   90.00
_cell.angle_gamma   90.00
#
_symmetry.space_group_name_H-M   'P 1'
#
loop_
_entity.id
_entity.type
_entity.pdbx_description
1 polymer ?
#
loop_
_entity_poly.entity_id
_entity_poly.type
_entity_poly.pdbx_seq_one_letter_code
_entity_poly.pdbx_strand_id
1 'polypeptide(L)'
;MRKVLNKARSAFDELTDSHFISQKPPSQADQPSTIGPPSTQDLLRYRYHWGTNLGSIFVLERWLSGSMFVSSANGDSELAAVTAAVQDLGVDRTKAKWEEHWRNAVREPDLEWLVREARCTSIRLPIGYFTLGEEWCRGTPFESVGCVYRDAWEAVRDLVARARGWGIGVLLDFHFVFGGANGEAHGCGDGRADLWGNKNNRERCKQALGWIASQAKQMDGVVGIQIVNEATHNASGMYQFYEEVITEIARYDESMPVYISDAWDLKTALDWTTRRHPFSRAPKNPVLIDTHRYYTFSDEDRRKSPQQIIGAIGAELGELDGKEGSLGDRGEAQIIIGEWSCVLDDQTWSRVRPEQKDDLVTQFGRCQSQKWQKRSGGSYFWTYKMDWMDGGEWGFVEQSKKHNIVPPPSLTLPLQEVRNRLQHAGAQRQQMADSARQSHENYWNQTAPGKPFQHQLFSDGWDIGFSDAHMIFGMRCEGALGPRPAAGEGGDRIGCLEIWVKKRLLESGQRGEFVWEWEQGLRAGVGDFNQCVGKKASKKVIMGGRAQYGKVHWKYFDTDIDF
;
A
#
# COMPACT_ATOMS: atom_id res chain seq x y z
N MET A 1 21.41 36.51 29.54
CA MET A 1 20.50 36.11 28.42
C MET A 1 21.17 36.12 27.04
N ARG A 2 22.00 37.10 26.65
CA ARG A 2 22.67 37.10 25.32
C ARG A 2 23.71 35.97 25.07
N LYS A 3 24.37 35.43 26.10
CA LYS A 3 25.34 34.32 25.95
C LYS A 3 24.72 32.92 25.80
N VAL A 4 23.48 32.73 26.26
CA VAL A 4 22.75 31.45 26.13
C VAL A 4 22.08 31.35 24.75
N LEU A 5 21.60 32.48 24.22
CA LEU A 5 21.07 32.59 22.86
C LEU A 5 22.14 32.33 21.76
N ASN A 6 23.39 32.74 21.98
CA ASN A 6 24.45 32.51 21.00
C ASN A 6 24.97 31.06 20.99
N LYS A 7 24.90 30.34 22.13
CA LYS A 7 25.25 28.92 22.20
C LYS A 7 24.15 28.00 21.64
N ALA A 8 22.89 28.42 21.75
CA ALA A 8 21.76 27.75 21.10
C ALA A 8 21.78 27.98 19.57
N ARG A 9 22.20 29.16 19.10
CA ARG A 9 22.39 29.44 17.66
C ARG A 9 23.55 28.65 17.06
N SER A 10 24.71 28.58 17.73
CA SER A 10 25.85 27.80 17.21
C SER A 10 25.59 26.29 17.19
N ALA A 11 24.82 25.75 18.14
CA ALA A 11 24.42 24.35 18.12
C ALA A 11 23.31 24.05 17.09
N PHE A 12 22.52 25.07 16.71
CA PHE A 12 21.56 24.96 15.61
C PHE A 12 22.26 25.05 14.24
N ASP A 13 23.27 25.91 14.13
CA ASP A 13 24.08 26.08 12.92
C ASP A 13 24.96 24.83 12.67
N GLU A 14 25.52 24.20 13.72
CA GLU A 14 26.26 22.91 13.60
C GLU A 14 25.36 21.70 13.25
N LEU A 15 24.04 21.75 13.51
CA LEU A 15 23.08 20.73 13.08
C LEU A 15 22.57 20.94 11.64
N THR A 16 22.71 22.16 11.12
CA THR A 16 22.34 22.52 9.73
C THR A 16 23.51 22.46 8.75
N ASP A 17 24.75 22.31 9.22
CA ASP A 17 25.96 22.18 8.38
C ASP A 17 26.34 20.74 8.04
N SER A 18 25.37 19.82 8.04
CA SER A 18 25.45 18.68 7.12
C SER A 18 24.94 19.14 5.76
N HIS A 19 25.87 19.63 4.92
CA HIS A 19 25.62 19.89 3.51
C HIS A 19 25.15 18.61 2.79
N PHE A 20 23.86 18.32 2.86
CA PHE A 20 23.10 17.69 1.79
C PHE A 20 22.20 18.77 1.20
N ILE A 21 22.84 19.72 0.52
CA ILE A 21 22.18 20.52 -0.50
C ILE A 21 21.45 19.52 -1.39
N SER A 22 20.14 19.69 -1.58
CA SER A 22 19.39 19.03 -2.64
C SER A 22 19.98 19.47 -3.98
N GLN A 23 21.10 18.86 -4.33
CA GLN A 23 21.71 18.96 -5.63
C GLN A 23 20.99 17.92 -6.46
N LYS A 24 20.33 18.36 -7.52
CA LYS A 24 19.94 17.49 -8.63
C LYS A 24 21.14 16.58 -8.90
N PRO A 25 20.99 15.24 -8.82
CA PRO A 25 22.15 14.36 -8.93
C PRO A 25 22.91 14.68 -10.22
N PRO A 26 24.26 14.76 -10.18
CA PRO A 26 25.05 15.06 -11.36
C PRO A 26 24.70 14.08 -12.47
N SER A 27 24.71 14.53 -13.73
CA SER A 27 24.44 13.67 -14.88
C SER A 27 25.39 12.47 -14.83
N GLN A 28 24.80 11.27 -14.80
CA GLN A 28 25.57 10.02 -14.84
C GLN A 28 25.55 9.49 -16.27
N ALA A 29 26.59 8.74 -16.65
CA ALA A 29 26.61 8.07 -17.93
C ALA A 29 25.50 7.00 -17.99
N ASP A 30 24.83 6.93 -19.14
CA ASP A 30 23.83 5.89 -19.39
C ASP A 30 24.46 4.49 -19.27
N GLN A 31 23.63 3.54 -18.85
CA GLN A 31 23.96 2.13 -18.69
C GLN A 31 23.16 1.29 -19.69
N PRO A 32 23.57 0.05 -19.98
CA PRO A 32 22.75 -0.87 -20.76
C PRO A 32 21.39 -1.10 -20.10
N SER A 33 20.33 -1.10 -20.91
CA SER A 33 18.99 -1.45 -20.45
C SER A 33 18.93 -2.92 -20.02
N THR A 34 18.23 -3.16 -18.92
CA THR A 34 17.93 -4.47 -18.34
C THR A 34 16.41 -4.73 -18.27
N ILE A 35 15.61 -3.87 -18.91
CA ILE A 35 14.15 -3.99 -18.92
C ILE A 35 13.75 -5.33 -19.56
N GLY A 36 13.11 -6.17 -18.74
CA GLY A 36 12.36 -7.34 -19.19
C GLY A 36 10.84 -7.14 -19.05
N PRO A 37 10.03 -8.06 -19.59
CA PRO A 37 8.59 -8.07 -19.37
C PRO A 37 8.27 -8.13 -17.86
N PRO A 38 7.16 -7.54 -17.40
CA PRO A 38 6.74 -7.68 -16.01
C PRO A 38 6.59 -9.17 -15.64
N SER A 39 7.07 -9.53 -14.45
CA SER A 39 6.93 -10.88 -13.89
C SER A 39 5.65 -11.02 -13.06
N THR A 40 5.29 -12.25 -12.67
CA THR A 40 4.21 -12.45 -11.69
C THR A 40 4.53 -11.81 -10.34
N GLN A 41 5.80 -11.75 -9.95
CA GLN A 41 6.20 -11.07 -8.71
C GLN A 41 6.00 -9.55 -8.83
N ASP A 42 6.30 -8.98 -9.99
CA ASP A 42 6.01 -7.57 -10.28
C ASP A 42 4.51 -7.28 -10.19
N LEU A 43 3.68 -8.15 -10.77
CA LEU A 43 2.24 -8.04 -10.66
C LEU A 43 1.80 -7.99 -9.20
N LEU A 44 2.28 -8.91 -8.36
CA LEU A 44 1.89 -8.96 -6.95
C LEU A 44 2.35 -7.72 -6.17
N ARG A 45 3.56 -7.21 -6.43
CA ARG A 45 4.15 -6.07 -5.71
C ARG A 45 3.58 -4.71 -6.12
N TYR A 46 3.30 -4.51 -7.42
CA TYR A 46 3.03 -3.18 -7.98
C TYR A 46 1.59 -2.94 -8.45
N ARG A 47 0.75 -3.99 -8.52
CA ARG A 47 -0.67 -3.80 -8.86
C ARG A 47 -1.39 -2.96 -7.80
N TYR A 48 -2.58 -2.49 -8.16
CA TYR A 48 -3.47 -1.90 -7.17
C TYR A 48 -3.84 -2.93 -6.09
N HIS A 49 -3.49 -2.61 -4.84
CA HIS A 49 -3.82 -3.44 -3.69
C HIS A 49 -5.28 -3.16 -3.29
N TRP A 50 -6.19 -4.06 -3.61
CA TRP A 50 -7.55 -4.05 -3.08
C TRP A 50 -7.63 -5.17 -2.06
N GLY A 51 -7.55 -4.82 -0.79
CA GLY A 51 -7.27 -5.80 0.23
C GLY A 51 -8.01 -5.59 1.54
N THR A 52 -7.69 -6.48 2.47
CA THR A 52 -8.18 -6.43 3.84
C THR A 52 -7.06 -6.81 4.81
N ASN A 53 -7.18 -6.33 6.04
CA ASN A 53 -6.32 -6.74 7.13
C ASN A 53 -6.74 -8.10 7.70
N LEU A 54 -5.77 -8.90 8.14
CA LEU A 54 -5.98 -10.04 9.03
C LEU A 54 -5.65 -9.64 10.47
N GLY A 55 -6.38 -8.65 10.97
CA GLY A 55 -6.28 -8.21 12.37
C GLY A 55 -6.64 -9.33 13.35
N SER A 56 -6.06 -9.28 14.55
CA SER A 56 -6.32 -10.24 15.63
C SER A 56 -6.06 -11.72 15.30
N ILE A 57 -5.16 -12.02 14.36
CA ILE A 57 -4.73 -13.40 14.02
C ILE A 57 -3.37 -13.75 14.64
N PHE A 58 -2.31 -13.06 14.21
CA PHE A 58 -0.96 -13.25 14.77
C PHE A 58 -0.58 -12.18 15.79
N VAL A 59 -1.40 -11.15 15.97
CA VAL A 59 -1.32 -10.14 17.02
C VAL A 59 -2.73 -9.92 17.52
N LEU A 60 -3.07 -10.42 18.71
CA LEU A 60 -4.43 -10.42 19.24
C LEU A 60 -4.87 -9.04 19.71
N GLU A 61 -6.13 -8.76 19.39
CA GLU A 61 -6.94 -7.67 19.95
C GLU A 61 -8.22 -8.26 20.51
N ARG A 62 -8.47 -8.02 21.80
CA ARG A 62 -9.57 -8.65 22.54
C ARG A 62 -10.95 -8.34 21.96
N TRP A 63 -11.17 -7.14 21.43
CA TRP A 63 -12.47 -6.75 20.88
C TRP A 63 -12.81 -7.47 19.56
N LEU A 64 -11.80 -7.97 18.84
CA LEU A 64 -11.96 -8.78 17.63
C LEU A 64 -12.01 -10.27 17.93
N SER A 65 -11.11 -10.77 18.77
CA SER A 65 -10.94 -12.21 19.07
C SER A 65 -10.97 -12.48 20.57
N GLY A 66 -12.05 -12.06 21.23
CA GLY A 66 -12.26 -12.26 22.67
C GLY A 66 -12.20 -13.73 23.09
N SER A 67 -12.56 -14.64 22.19
CA SER A 67 -12.48 -16.10 22.36
C SER A 67 -11.05 -16.60 22.68
N MET A 68 -10.02 -15.84 22.31
CA MET A 68 -8.64 -16.16 22.62
C MET A 68 -8.25 -15.85 24.07
N PHE A 69 -8.97 -14.96 24.74
CA PHE A 69 -8.72 -14.54 26.12
C PHE A 69 -9.46 -15.46 27.10
N VAL A 70 -8.72 -16.18 27.93
CA VAL A 70 -9.31 -16.95 29.03
C VAL A 70 -9.89 -16.01 30.10
N SER A 71 -10.83 -16.48 30.92
CA SER A 71 -11.54 -15.63 31.89
C SER A 71 -10.63 -14.96 32.93
N SER A 72 -9.46 -15.55 33.20
CA SER A 72 -8.45 -14.99 34.11
C SER A 72 -7.60 -13.89 33.48
N ALA A 73 -7.65 -13.71 32.16
CA ALA A 73 -6.82 -12.76 31.44
C ALA A 73 -7.16 -11.32 31.84
N ASN A 74 -6.19 -10.63 32.42
CA ASN A 74 -6.30 -9.22 32.78
C ASN A 74 -5.53 -8.36 31.77
N GLY A 75 -6.23 -7.48 31.05
CA GLY A 75 -5.68 -6.65 29.96
C GLY A 75 -5.89 -7.22 28.56
N ASP A 76 -5.76 -6.37 27.55
CA ASP A 76 -6.29 -6.63 26.20
C ASP A 76 -5.20 -6.97 25.15
N SER A 77 -3.95 -7.12 25.58
CA SER A 77 -2.80 -7.41 24.71
C SER A 77 -2.57 -8.92 24.50
N GLU A 78 -1.85 -9.26 23.44
CA GLU A 78 -1.36 -10.61 23.16
C GLU A 78 -0.68 -11.24 24.39
N LEU A 79 0.20 -10.47 25.06
CA LEU A 79 0.95 -10.94 26.22
C LEU A 79 0.01 -11.35 27.36
N ALA A 80 -1.02 -10.55 27.62
CA ALA A 80 -2.02 -10.84 28.64
C ALA A 80 -2.80 -12.12 28.30
N ALA A 81 -3.19 -12.29 27.03
CA ALA A 81 -3.90 -13.48 26.57
C ALA A 81 -3.07 -14.76 26.78
N VAL A 82 -1.83 -14.78 26.26
CA VAL A 82 -1.00 -15.99 26.30
C VAL A 82 -0.52 -16.32 27.71
N THR A 83 -0.20 -15.31 28.53
CA THR A 83 0.27 -15.52 29.91
C THR A 83 -0.83 -16.17 30.75
N ALA A 84 -2.05 -15.62 30.69
CA ALA A 84 -3.20 -16.17 31.39
C ALA A 84 -3.56 -17.58 30.87
N ALA A 85 -3.51 -17.79 29.55
CA ALA A 85 -3.77 -19.10 28.97
C ALA A 85 -2.75 -20.16 29.42
N VAL A 86 -1.44 -19.84 29.42
CA VAL A 86 -0.40 -20.75 29.94
C VAL A 86 -0.62 -21.08 31.41
N GLN A 87 -0.98 -20.08 32.23
CA GLN A 87 -1.26 -20.27 33.65
C GLN A 87 -2.47 -21.21 33.88
N ASP A 88 -3.53 -21.05 33.11
CA ASP A 88 -4.79 -21.78 33.31
C ASP A 88 -4.82 -23.15 32.62
N LEU A 89 -4.26 -23.24 31.41
CA LEU A 89 -4.40 -24.41 30.54
C LEU A 89 -3.12 -25.25 30.46
N GLY A 90 -1.98 -24.68 30.84
CA GLY A 90 -0.66 -25.25 30.59
C GLY A 90 -0.18 -25.00 29.15
N VAL A 91 1.14 -25.10 28.95
CA VAL A 91 1.82 -24.76 27.69
C VAL A 91 1.26 -25.49 26.48
N ASP A 92 1.10 -26.81 26.54
CA ASP A 92 0.72 -27.63 25.38
C ASP A 92 -0.69 -27.28 24.87
N ARG A 93 -1.65 -27.05 25.79
CA ARG A 93 -3.01 -26.69 25.42
C ARG A 93 -3.10 -25.26 24.90
N THR A 94 -2.33 -24.34 25.48
CA THR A 94 -2.23 -22.96 24.97
C THR A 94 -1.63 -22.93 23.57
N LYS A 95 -0.54 -23.68 23.35
CA LYS A 95 0.07 -23.82 22.03
C LYS A 95 -0.92 -24.37 21.00
N ALA A 96 -1.62 -25.46 21.31
CA ALA A 96 -2.64 -26.02 20.43
C ALA A 96 -3.77 -25.01 20.11
N LYS A 97 -4.21 -24.22 21.11
CA LYS A 97 -5.23 -23.16 20.91
C LYS A 97 -4.74 -22.07 19.95
N TRP A 98 -3.49 -21.60 20.09
CA TRP A 98 -2.91 -20.59 19.19
C TRP A 98 -2.72 -21.13 17.76
N GLU A 99 -2.20 -22.36 17.62
CA GLU A 99 -2.05 -23.00 16.30
C GLU A 99 -3.38 -23.23 15.60
N GLU A 100 -4.44 -23.57 16.35
CA GLU A 100 -5.78 -23.70 15.81
C GLU A 100 -6.32 -22.35 15.32
N HIS A 101 -6.09 -21.27 16.06
CA HIS A 101 -6.47 -19.90 15.68
C HIS A 101 -5.81 -19.49 14.36
N TRP A 102 -4.48 -19.62 14.24
CA TRP A 102 -3.74 -19.25 13.02
C TRP A 102 -4.19 -20.07 11.80
N ARG A 103 -4.37 -21.39 11.98
CA ARG A 103 -4.76 -22.31 10.90
C ARG A 103 -6.17 -22.05 10.38
N ASN A 104 -7.07 -21.60 11.25
CA ASN A 104 -8.47 -21.38 10.92
C ASN A 104 -8.81 -19.94 10.50
N ALA A 105 -7.85 -19.02 10.59
CA ALA A 105 -8.05 -17.61 10.25
C ALA A 105 -8.58 -17.41 8.82
N VAL A 106 -7.94 -18.08 7.85
CA VAL A 106 -8.32 -18.05 6.43
C VAL A 106 -8.27 -19.46 5.88
N ARG A 107 -9.44 -20.09 5.68
CA ARG A 107 -9.59 -21.43 5.11
C ARG A 107 -9.72 -21.38 3.58
N GLU A 108 -9.79 -22.54 2.92
CA GLU A 108 -9.94 -22.60 1.46
C GLU A 108 -11.21 -21.84 0.96
N PRO A 109 -12.40 -21.98 1.58
CA PRO A 109 -13.58 -21.21 1.15
C PRO A 109 -13.43 -19.69 1.37
N ASP A 110 -12.66 -19.30 2.37
CA ASP A 110 -12.35 -17.89 2.65
C ASP A 110 -11.51 -17.30 1.50
N LEU A 111 -10.47 -18.02 1.05
CA LEU A 111 -9.65 -17.62 -0.10
C LEU A 111 -10.45 -17.57 -1.40
N GLU A 112 -11.33 -18.55 -1.62
CA GLU A 112 -12.22 -18.54 -2.78
C GLU A 112 -13.13 -17.32 -2.79
N TRP A 113 -13.80 -17.04 -1.67
CA TRP A 113 -14.67 -15.88 -1.53
C TRP A 113 -13.92 -14.57 -1.71
N LEU A 114 -12.72 -14.45 -1.11
CA LEU A 114 -11.86 -13.27 -1.25
C LEU A 114 -11.56 -12.97 -2.72
N VAL A 115 -11.22 -13.99 -3.52
CA VAL A 115 -10.89 -13.78 -4.94
C VAL A 115 -12.14 -13.59 -5.81
N ARG A 116 -13.16 -14.43 -5.65
CA ARG A 116 -14.30 -14.50 -6.59
C ARG A 116 -15.36 -13.43 -6.32
N GLU A 117 -15.65 -13.17 -5.05
CA GLU A 117 -16.73 -12.26 -4.65
C GLU A 117 -16.16 -10.90 -4.28
N ALA A 118 -15.21 -10.85 -3.34
CA ALA A 118 -14.64 -9.60 -2.85
C ALA A 118 -13.62 -8.97 -3.81
N ARG A 119 -13.15 -9.73 -4.81
CA ARG A 119 -12.13 -9.33 -5.79
C ARG A 119 -10.80 -8.90 -5.15
N CYS A 120 -10.49 -9.45 -3.98
CA CYS A 120 -9.30 -9.19 -3.18
C CYS A 120 -8.02 -9.53 -3.96
N THR A 121 -7.06 -8.63 -3.93
CA THR A 121 -5.74 -8.79 -4.53
C THR A 121 -4.65 -8.93 -3.48
N SER A 122 -4.84 -8.44 -2.26
CA SER A 122 -3.82 -8.57 -1.23
C SER A 122 -4.38 -8.58 0.19
N ILE A 123 -3.59 -9.14 1.10
CA ILE A 123 -3.86 -9.17 2.53
C ILE A 123 -2.74 -8.44 3.26
N ARG A 124 -3.08 -7.57 4.21
CA ARG A 124 -2.12 -7.03 5.18
C ARG A 124 -2.15 -7.92 6.43
N LEU A 125 -0.99 -8.42 6.82
CA LEU A 125 -0.84 -9.41 7.89
C LEU A 125 -0.01 -8.82 9.04
N PRO A 126 -0.66 -8.31 10.10
CA PRO A 126 0.01 -7.95 11.34
C PRO A 126 0.75 -9.15 11.94
N ILE A 127 2.04 -8.99 12.22
CA ILE A 127 2.90 -9.94 12.90
C ILE A 127 3.69 -9.25 14.02
N GLY A 128 4.05 -10.00 15.06
CA GLY A 128 4.89 -9.52 16.16
C GLY A 128 6.27 -10.15 16.14
N TYR A 129 7.20 -9.62 16.95
CA TYR A 129 8.51 -10.27 17.13
C TYR A 129 8.39 -11.70 17.66
N PHE A 130 7.36 -11.98 18.47
CA PHE A 130 7.07 -13.32 18.99
C PHE A 130 6.61 -14.27 17.86
N THR A 131 5.95 -13.75 16.81
CA THR A 131 5.56 -14.53 15.62
C THR A 131 6.77 -15.07 14.86
N LEU A 132 7.96 -14.49 15.03
CA LEU A 132 9.20 -14.94 14.38
C LEU A 132 9.78 -16.20 15.05
N GLY A 133 9.27 -16.60 16.22
CA GLY A 133 9.63 -17.81 16.93
C GLY A 133 10.09 -17.59 18.36
N GLU A 134 10.20 -18.69 19.11
CA GLU A 134 10.56 -18.73 20.54
C GLU A 134 11.86 -17.96 20.87
N GLU A 135 12.86 -18.05 20.00
CA GLU A 135 14.16 -17.38 20.17
C GLU A 135 14.05 -15.84 20.24
N TRP A 136 13.10 -15.26 19.51
CA TRP A 136 12.88 -13.81 19.48
C TRP A 136 12.21 -13.28 20.74
N CYS A 137 11.64 -14.17 21.57
CA CYS A 137 11.04 -13.84 22.86
C CYS A 137 12.07 -13.70 23.99
N ARG A 138 13.32 -14.12 23.79
CA ARG A 138 14.37 -14.02 24.83
C ARG A 138 14.66 -12.58 25.22
N GLY A 139 14.79 -12.31 26.52
CA GLY A 139 15.00 -10.97 27.04
C GLY A 139 13.83 -10.02 26.73
N THR A 140 12.61 -10.55 26.60
CA THR A 140 11.37 -9.75 26.50
C THR A 140 10.34 -10.26 27.51
N PRO A 141 9.23 -9.52 27.72
CA PRO A 141 8.13 -10.01 28.55
C PRO A 141 7.52 -11.34 28.09
N PHE A 142 7.73 -11.75 26.83
CA PHE A 142 7.24 -13.02 26.29
C PHE A 142 8.16 -14.21 26.59
N GLU A 143 9.33 -14.02 27.23
CA GLU A 143 10.33 -15.08 27.39
C GLU A 143 9.78 -16.36 28.04
N SER A 144 8.96 -16.23 29.08
CA SER A 144 8.37 -17.37 29.81
C SER A 144 7.30 -18.14 29.01
N VAL A 145 6.74 -17.51 27.97
CA VAL A 145 5.65 -18.05 27.13
C VAL A 145 6.08 -18.26 25.68
N GLY A 146 7.33 -17.98 25.33
CA GLY A 146 7.83 -17.98 23.96
C GLY A 146 7.69 -19.32 23.23
N CYS A 147 7.67 -20.43 23.98
CA CYS A 147 7.47 -21.78 23.45
C CYS A 147 6.10 -21.99 22.76
N VAL A 148 5.09 -21.17 23.09
CA VAL A 148 3.78 -21.15 22.41
C VAL A 148 3.94 -20.72 20.93
N TYR A 149 4.92 -19.85 20.64
CA TYR A 149 5.12 -19.27 19.31
C TYR A 149 6.15 -19.99 18.45
N ARG A 150 6.65 -21.15 18.88
CA ARG A 150 7.69 -21.90 18.17
C ARG A 150 7.38 -22.11 16.67
N ASP A 151 6.13 -22.40 16.35
CA ASP A 151 5.68 -22.73 14.99
C ASP A 151 4.90 -21.58 14.31
N ALA A 152 4.87 -20.39 14.93
CA ALA A 152 4.11 -19.24 14.44
C ALA A 152 4.59 -18.76 13.06
N TRP A 153 5.90 -18.72 12.83
CA TRP A 153 6.46 -18.31 11.54
C TRP A 153 6.12 -19.30 10.42
N GLU A 154 6.12 -20.61 10.71
CA GLU A 154 5.70 -21.62 9.72
C GLU A 154 4.22 -21.47 9.37
N ALA A 155 3.36 -21.11 10.33
CA ALA A 155 1.97 -20.76 10.05
C ALA A 155 1.85 -19.50 9.15
N VAL A 156 2.70 -18.48 9.34
CA VAL A 156 2.78 -17.32 8.42
C VAL A 156 3.20 -17.77 7.02
N ARG A 157 4.23 -18.60 6.90
CA ARG A 157 4.71 -19.12 5.60
C ARG A 157 3.64 -19.92 4.88
N ASP A 158 2.93 -20.80 5.58
CA ASP A 158 1.81 -21.58 5.03
C ASP A 158 0.69 -20.66 4.53
N LEU A 159 0.27 -19.68 5.33
CA LEU A 159 -0.76 -18.72 4.92
C LEU A 159 -0.35 -17.94 3.67
N VAL A 160 0.90 -17.45 3.61
CA VAL A 160 1.43 -16.74 2.43
C VAL A 160 1.44 -17.65 1.20
N ALA A 161 1.86 -18.92 1.35
CA ALA A 161 1.88 -19.88 0.25
C ALA A 161 0.47 -20.20 -0.26
N ARG A 162 -0.49 -20.39 0.64
CA ARG A 162 -1.91 -20.63 0.28
C ARG A 162 -2.52 -19.41 -0.40
N ALA A 163 -2.33 -18.20 0.15
CA ALA A 163 -2.78 -16.95 -0.45
C ALA A 163 -2.18 -16.75 -1.85
N ARG A 164 -0.87 -17.00 -2.01
CA ARG A 164 -0.16 -16.95 -3.30
C ARG A 164 -0.75 -17.93 -4.31
N GLY A 165 -1.13 -19.13 -3.88
CA GLY A 165 -1.80 -20.14 -4.72
C GLY A 165 -3.14 -19.67 -5.28
N TRP A 166 -3.80 -18.73 -4.60
CA TRP A 166 -5.02 -18.04 -5.02
C TRP A 166 -4.75 -16.68 -5.68
N GLY A 167 -3.49 -16.35 -5.97
CA GLY A 167 -3.12 -15.09 -6.60
C GLY A 167 -3.30 -13.88 -5.70
N ILE A 168 -3.40 -14.06 -4.38
CA ILE A 168 -3.42 -13.00 -3.36
C ILE A 168 -1.99 -12.78 -2.86
N GLY A 169 -1.57 -11.53 -2.82
CA GLY A 169 -0.31 -11.13 -2.22
C GLY A 169 -0.44 -10.83 -0.72
N VAL A 170 0.63 -10.96 0.06
CA VAL A 170 0.62 -10.68 1.50
C VAL A 170 1.65 -9.62 1.85
N LEU A 171 1.20 -8.51 2.44
CA LEU A 171 2.04 -7.50 3.07
C LEU A 171 2.33 -7.97 4.51
N LEU A 172 3.59 -8.20 4.83
CA LEU A 172 4.00 -8.53 6.20
C LEU A 172 4.16 -7.24 7.00
N ASP A 173 3.31 -7.05 8.00
CA ASP A 173 3.33 -5.85 8.82
C ASP A 173 3.90 -6.11 10.21
N PHE A 174 5.07 -5.53 10.50
CA PHE A 174 5.73 -5.68 11.79
C PHE A 174 5.05 -4.80 12.85
N HIS A 175 3.92 -5.30 13.31
CA HIS A 175 2.92 -4.59 14.06
C HIS A 175 3.25 -4.52 15.55
N PHE A 176 3.73 -5.63 16.13
CA PHE A 176 4.13 -5.71 17.53
C PHE A 176 5.66 -5.79 17.65
N VAL A 177 6.28 -4.62 17.78
CA VAL A 177 7.74 -4.44 17.75
C VAL A 177 8.39 -4.48 19.14
N PHE A 178 9.71 -4.61 19.21
CA PHE A 178 10.42 -4.55 20.50
C PHE A 178 10.23 -3.17 21.15
N GLY A 179 9.69 -3.16 22.36
CA GLY A 179 9.41 -1.94 23.13
C GLY A 179 8.17 -1.16 22.72
N GLY A 180 7.43 -1.59 21.69
CA GLY A 180 6.24 -0.89 21.21
C GLY A 180 6.54 0.43 20.50
N ALA A 181 5.88 0.65 19.36
CA ALA A 181 5.99 1.89 18.58
C ALA A 181 4.97 2.96 19.01
N ASN A 182 3.92 2.53 19.70
CA ASN A 182 2.84 3.30 20.30
C ASN A 182 2.44 2.65 21.64
N GLY A 183 1.55 3.33 22.37
CA GLY A 183 1.05 2.85 23.66
C GLY A 183 -0.23 2.01 23.57
N GLU A 184 -0.65 1.60 22.38
CA GLU A 184 -1.90 0.87 22.18
C GLU A 184 -1.70 -0.64 22.38
N ALA A 185 -2.76 -1.35 22.78
CA ALA A 185 -2.68 -2.79 23.11
C ALA A 185 -2.27 -3.68 21.92
N HIS A 186 -2.58 -3.24 20.69
CA HIS A 186 -2.15 -3.91 19.45
C HIS A 186 -0.66 -3.68 19.13
N GLY A 187 -0.03 -2.64 19.68
CA GLY A 187 1.37 -2.32 19.46
C GLY A 187 2.29 -2.56 20.66
N CYS A 188 1.74 -2.72 21.87
CA CYS A 188 2.50 -2.86 23.11
C CYS A 188 1.75 -3.62 24.23
N GLY A 189 2.51 -4.27 25.12
CA GLY A 189 1.97 -5.03 26.24
C GLY A 189 1.76 -4.22 27.53
N ASP A 190 2.40 -3.05 27.65
CA ASP A 190 2.43 -2.24 28.89
C ASP A 190 1.99 -0.78 28.71
N GLY A 191 1.52 -0.42 27.51
CA GLY A 191 1.02 0.91 27.17
C GLY A 191 2.10 1.96 26.85
N ARG A 192 3.36 1.56 26.63
CA ARG A 192 4.47 2.49 26.36
C ARG A 192 5.06 2.33 24.96
N ALA A 193 5.57 3.43 24.41
CA ALA A 193 6.26 3.50 23.12
C ALA A 193 7.79 3.52 23.29
N ASP A 194 8.35 2.51 23.96
CA ASP A 194 9.76 2.45 24.38
C ASP A 194 10.73 2.14 23.22
N LEU A 195 10.26 1.86 22.00
CA LEU A 195 11.13 1.71 20.82
C LEU A 195 12.01 2.95 20.59
N TRP A 196 11.43 4.13 20.63
CA TRP A 196 12.08 5.37 20.20
C TRP A 196 13.13 5.87 21.21
N GLY A 197 12.91 5.61 22.50
CA GLY A 197 13.85 5.95 23.56
C GLY A 197 15.00 4.95 23.75
N ASN A 198 14.91 3.75 23.17
CA ASN A 198 15.81 2.65 23.49
C ASN A 198 16.58 2.11 22.26
N LYS A 199 17.90 2.31 22.26
CA LYS A 199 18.78 1.85 21.17
C LYS A 199 18.77 0.32 21.00
N ASN A 200 18.68 -0.43 22.10
CA ASN A 200 18.64 -1.90 22.03
C ASN A 200 17.35 -2.38 21.37
N ASN A 201 16.20 -1.77 21.68
CA ASN A 201 14.93 -2.09 21.02
C ASN A 201 15.00 -1.84 19.51
N ARG A 202 15.53 -0.68 19.09
CA ARG A 202 15.73 -0.39 17.66
C ARG A 202 16.66 -1.39 16.98
N GLU A 203 17.78 -1.74 17.61
CA GLU A 203 18.71 -2.71 17.03
C GLU A 203 18.06 -4.09 16.86
N ARG A 204 17.28 -4.55 17.85
CA ARG A 204 16.53 -5.81 17.76
C ARG A 204 15.46 -5.77 16.68
N CYS A 205 14.72 -4.67 16.53
CA CYS A 205 13.76 -4.50 15.44
C CYS A 205 14.45 -4.54 14.07
N LYS A 206 15.59 -3.86 13.93
CA LYS A 206 16.38 -3.88 12.69
C LYS A 206 16.84 -5.29 12.32
N GLN A 207 17.34 -6.05 13.30
CA GLN A 207 17.74 -7.45 13.11
C GLN A 207 16.56 -8.34 12.74
N ALA A 208 15.41 -8.16 13.40
CA ALA A 208 14.17 -8.88 13.08
C ALA A 208 13.70 -8.60 11.64
N LEU A 209 13.71 -7.34 11.21
CA LEU A 209 13.30 -6.95 9.86
C LEU A 209 14.29 -7.43 8.79
N GLY A 210 15.60 -7.43 9.08
CA GLY A 210 16.60 -8.08 8.23
C GLY A 210 16.36 -9.58 8.10
N TRP A 211 16.04 -10.25 9.20
CA TRP A 211 15.67 -11.66 9.18
C TRP A 211 14.38 -11.91 8.38
N ILE A 212 13.32 -11.14 8.60
CA ILE A 212 12.06 -11.21 7.82
C ILE A 212 12.37 -11.04 6.34
N ALA A 213 13.19 -10.07 5.93
CA ALA A 213 13.59 -9.88 4.54
C ALA A 213 14.31 -11.09 3.96
N SER A 214 15.22 -11.71 4.73
CA SER A 214 15.92 -12.94 4.31
C SER A 214 14.97 -14.11 4.05
N GLN A 215 13.89 -14.22 4.83
CA GLN A 215 12.87 -15.25 4.68
C GLN A 215 11.90 -14.92 3.55
N ALA A 216 11.40 -13.68 3.51
CA ALA A 216 10.43 -13.19 2.52
C ALA A 216 10.96 -13.28 1.08
N LYS A 217 12.28 -13.19 0.87
CA LYS A 217 12.92 -13.42 -0.42
C LYS A 217 12.60 -14.80 -1.03
N GLN A 218 12.29 -15.80 -0.19
CA GLN A 218 11.94 -17.16 -0.62
C GLN A 218 10.41 -17.38 -0.65
N MET A 219 9.64 -16.33 -0.44
CA MET A 219 8.18 -16.37 -0.33
C MET A 219 7.57 -15.49 -1.43
N ASP A 220 7.39 -16.04 -2.63
CA ASP A 220 6.88 -15.31 -3.82
C ASP A 220 5.51 -14.65 -3.63
N GLY A 221 4.79 -14.97 -2.56
CA GLY A 221 3.54 -14.32 -2.15
C GLY A 221 3.71 -13.00 -1.41
N VAL A 222 4.91 -12.65 -0.95
CA VAL A 222 5.14 -11.42 -0.18
C VAL A 222 5.22 -10.21 -1.11
N VAL A 223 4.36 -9.23 -0.86
CA VAL A 223 4.30 -7.98 -1.65
C VAL A 223 5.12 -6.84 -1.05
N GLY A 224 5.49 -6.95 0.22
CA GLY A 224 6.31 -5.96 0.91
C GLY A 224 6.42 -6.26 2.40
N ILE A 225 7.22 -5.42 3.07
CA ILE A 225 7.44 -5.45 4.52
C ILE A 225 7.15 -4.06 5.07
N GLN A 226 6.27 -3.96 6.06
CA GLN A 226 6.06 -2.73 6.83
C GLN A 226 6.96 -2.74 8.06
N ILE A 227 7.75 -1.67 8.21
CA ILE A 227 8.77 -1.53 9.26
C ILE A 227 8.11 -1.53 10.65
N VAL A 228 7.00 -0.81 10.75
CA VAL A 228 6.28 -0.59 12.00
C VAL A 228 4.85 -0.13 11.71
N ASN A 229 3.90 -0.58 12.53
CA ASN A 229 2.54 -0.09 12.54
C ASN A 229 2.39 1.16 13.42
N GLU A 230 1.61 2.14 12.96
CA GLU A 230 1.14 3.31 13.73
C GLU A 230 2.17 3.90 14.69
N ALA A 231 3.32 4.30 14.17
CA ALA A 231 4.36 4.93 14.96
C ALA A 231 3.81 6.16 15.71
N THR A 232 4.26 6.36 16.95
CA THR A 232 3.86 7.55 17.71
C THR A 232 4.29 8.82 16.98
N HIS A 233 3.37 9.78 16.90
CA HIS A 233 3.61 11.08 16.28
C HIS A 233 4.87 11.77 16.85
N ASN A 234 5.69 12.36 15.97
CA ASN A 234 6.94 13.04 16.31
C ASN A 234 7.95 12.20 17.14
N ALA A 235 7.98 10.88 16.93
CA ALA A 235 8.95 10.01 17.56
C ALA A 235 10.42 10.39 17.21
N SER A 236 11.23 10.63 18.24
CA SER A 236 12.63 11.01 18.09
C SER A 236 13.44 9.90 17.42
N GLY A 237 14.20 10.24 16.38
CA GLY A 237 15.03 9.30 15.63
C GLY A 237 14.28 8.34 14.72
N MET A 238 12.96 8.50 14.54
CA MET A 238 12.12 7.59 13.74
C MET A 238 12.59 7.46 12.29
N TYR A 239 12.76 8.59 11.59
CA TYR A 239 13.20 8.56 10.20
C TYR A 239 14.64 8.05 10.02
N GLN A 240 15.52 8.26 11.01
CA GLN A 240 16.85 7.63 11.02
C GLN A 240 16.73 6.11 11.14
N PHE A 241 15.86 5.63 12.04
CA PHE A 241 15.58 4.21 12.19
C PHE A 241 15.01 3.60 10.90
N TYR A 242 14.11 4.30 10.20
CA TYR A 242 13.61 3.85 8.89
C TYR A 242 14.73 3.69 7.86
N GLU A 243 15.66 4.65 7.75
CA GLU A 243 16.82 4.52 6.85
C GLU A 243 17.73 3.33 7.21
N GLU A 244 17.98 3.13 8.51
CA GLU A 244 18.80 2.01 9.01
C GLU A 244 18.16 0.65 8.68
N VAL A 245 16.83 0.54 8.83
CA VAL A 245 16.07 -0.66 8.49
C VAL A 245 16.01 -0.88 6.98
N ILE A 246 15.75 0.15 6.18
CA ILE A 246 15.74 0.04 4.71
C ILE A 246 17.11 -0.45 4.22
N THR A 247 18.19 0.07 4.78
CA THR A 247 19.56 -0.39 4.49
C THR A 247 19.77 -1.83 4.88
N GLU A 248 19.22 -2.29 6.01
CA GLU A 248 19.31 -3.69 6.43
C GLU A 248 18.52 -4.62 5.52
N ILE A 249 17.27 -4.27 5.15
CA ILE A 249 16.45 -5.05 4.21
C ILE A 249 17.16 -5.17 2.86
N ALA A 250 17.76 -4.08 2.37
CA ALA A 250 18.48 -4.03 1.11
C ALA A 250 19.64 -5.03 1.01
N ARG A 251 20.25 -5.41 2.15
CA ARG A 251 21.33 -6.41 2.19
C ARG A 251 20.84 -7.80 1.76
N TYR A 252 19.55 -8.08 1.95
CA TYR A 252 18.93 -9.36 1.59
C TYR A 252 18.18 -9.30 0.26
N ASP A 253 17.38 -8.25 0.06
CA ASP A 253 16.61 -8.01 -1.17
C ASP A 253 16.42 -6.49 -1.40
N GLU A 254 17.22 -5.92 -2.31
CA GLU A 254 17.12 -4.51 -2.74
C GLU A 254 15.84 -4.22 -3.55
N SER A 255 15.13 -5.25 -4.01
CA SER A 255 13.86 -5.11 -4.76
C SER A 255 12.61 -5.15 -3.87
N MET A 256 12.75 -5.53 -2.60
CA MET A 256 11.62 -5.68 -1.67
C MET A 256 10.97 -4.31 -1.39
N PRO A 257 9.66 -4.14 -1.63
CA PRO A 257 8.94 -2.94 -1.21
C PRO A 257 8.91 -2.81 0.31
N VAL A 258 9.25 -1.62 0.81
CA VAL A 258 9.29 -1.29 2.23
C VAL A 258 8.25 -0.23 2.52
N TYR A 259 7.40 -0.50 3.50
CA TYR A 259 6.30 0.37 3.92
C TYR A 259 6.68 1.05 5.25
N ILE A 260 6.46 2.36 5.33
CA ILE A 260 6.70 3.14 6.54
C ILE A 260 5.38 3.68 7.08
N SER A 261 5.20 3.66 8.41
CA SER A 261 4.11 4.39 9.05
C SER A 261 4.33 5.89 8.91
N ASP A 262 3.30 6.63 8.51
CA ASP A 262 3.29 8.09 8.48
C ASP A 262 3.29 8.75 9.86
N ALA A 263 3.07 7.96 10.92
CA ALA A 263 2.99 8.41 12.31
C ALA A 263 1.91 9.48 12.53
N TRP A 264 0.80 9.36 11.80
CA TRP A 264 -0.33 10.29 11.80
C TRP A 264 0.02 11.69 11.25
N ASP A 265 1.14 11.83 10.53
CA ASP A 265 1.56 13.05 9.83
C ASP A 265 2.07 12.72 8.42
N LEU A 266 1.11 12.49 7.52
CA LEU A 266 1.38 12.19 6.11
C LEU A 266 2.24 13.28 5.44
N LYS A 267 2.05 14.55 5.80
CA LYS A 267 2.81 15.65 5.21
C LYS A 267 4.30 15.51 5.53
N THR A 268 4.66 15.27 6.79
CA THR A 268 6.05 15.11 7.19
C THR A 268 6.65 13.83 6.60
N ALA A 269 5.88 12.73 6.53
CA ALA A 269 6.33 11.50 5.88
C ALA A 269 6.65 11.72 4.39
N LEU A 270 5.79 12.46 3.67
CA LEU A 270 6.04 12.86 2.27
C LEU A 270 7.27 13.76 2.16
N ASP A 271 7.41 14.77 3.03
CA ASP A 271 8.59 15.65 3.04
C ASP A 271 9.90 14.88 3.28
N TRP A 272 9.84 13.71 3.93
CA TRP A 272 10.97 12.78 4.06
C TRP A 272 11.17 11.91 2.80
N THR A 273 10.14 11.22 2.30
CA THR A 273 10.29 10.31 1.14
C THR A 273 10.67 11.04 -0.15
N THR A 274 10.20 12.27 -0.34
CA THR A 274 10.51 13.11 -1.51
C THR A 274 11.97 13.55 -1.62
N ARG A 275 12.77 13.32 -0.57
CA ARG A 275 14.23 13.50 -0.61
C ARG A 275 14.95 12.28 -1.20
N ARG A 276 14.23 11.17 -1.37
CA ARG A 276 14.73 9.94 -1.95
C ARG A 276 14.52 10.01 -3.47
N HIS A 277 15.61 9.90 -4.21
CA HIS A 277 15.61 9.94 -5.67
C HIS A 277 16.18 8.64 -6.25
N PRO A 278 15.72 8.20 -7.43
CA PRO A 278 16.11 6.92 -8.03
C PRO A 278 17.63 6.73 -8.20
N PHE A 279 18.37 7.81 -8.50
CA PHE A 279 19.81 7.76 -8.79
C PHE A 279 20.68 8.25 -7.63
N SER A 280 20.11 8.32 -6.43
CA SER A 280 20.85 8.62 -5.20
C SER A 280 21.68 7.41 -4.73
N ARG A 281 22.53 7.62 -3.72
CA ARG A 281 23.28 6.52 -3.06
C ARG A 281 22.43 5.73 -2.06
N ALA A 282 21.17 6.10 -1.86
CA ALA A 282 20.27 5.39 -0.97
C ALA A 282 19.95 3.99 -1.53
N PRO A 283 19.57 3.03 -0.68
CA PRO A 283 19.12 1.73 -1.14
C PRO A 283 17.97 1.84 -2.15
N LYS A 284 17.99 1.01 -3.20
CA LYS A 284 17.01 1.08 -4.28
C LYS A 284 15.63 0.54 -3.93
N ASN A 285 15.45 -0.03 -2.74
CA ASN A 285 14.16 -0.53 -2.27
C ASN A 285 13.04 0.48 -2.57
N PRO A 286 11.91 0.03 -3.15
CA PRO A 286 10.71 0.84 -3.23
C PRO A 286 10.26 1.25 -1.82
N VAL A 287 10.01 2.53 -1.58
CA VAL A 287 9.47 3.00 -0.30
C VAL A 287 8.05 3.52 -0.50
N LEU A 288 7.13 3.03 0.32
CA LEU A 288 5.73 3.46 0.34
C LEU A 288 5.39 4.01 1.72
N ILE A 289 4.56 5.04 1.76
CA ILE A 289 3.99 5.53 3.01
C ILE A 289 2.67 4.81 3.23
N ASP A 290 2.56 4.16 4.38
CA ASP A 290 1.32 3.65 4.91
C ASP A 290 0.64 4.72 5.77
N THR A 291 -0.62 5.01 5.47
CA THR A 291 -1.43 6.02 6.16
C THR A 291 -2.81 5.45 6.47
N HIS A 292 -3.28 5.66 7.69
CA HIS A 292 -4.56 5.10 8.18
C HIS A 292 -5.65 6.18 8.14
N ARG A 293 -6.87 5.81 7.76
CA ARG A 293 -8.00 6.74 7.64
C ARG A 293 -9.22 6.23 8.40
N TYR A 294 -9.45 6.85 9.56
CA TYR A 294 -10.58 6.59 10.43
C TYR A 294 -11.31 7.88 10.77
N TYR A 295 -12.64 7.81 10.81
CA TYR A 295 -13.51 8.97 11.03
C TYR A 295 -14.43 8.77 12.24
N THR A 296 -13.97 7.97 13.21
CA THR A 296 -14.74 7.55 14.39
C THR A 296 -14.05 7.84 15.73
N PHE A 297 -12.77 8.22 15.72
CA PHE A 297 -11.98 8.33 16.96
C PHE A 297 -11.77 9.77 17.43
N SER A 298 -11.83 10.75 16.53
CA SER A 298 -11.53 12.14 16.86
C SER A 298 -12.75 12.90 17.36
N ASP A 299 -12.53 13.87 18.25
CA ASP A 299 -13.59 14.79 18.67
C ASP A 299 -14.11 15.68 17.52
N GLU A 300 -13.28 15.88 16.49
CA GLU A 300 -13.67 16.61 15.31
C GLU A 300 -14.76 15.85 14.53
N ASP A 301 -14.57 14.54 14.34
CA ASP A 301 -15.53 13.71 13.60
C ASP A 301 -16.82 13.50 14.38
N ARG A 302 -16.73 13.33 15.71
CA ARG A 302 -17.90 13.24 16.61
C ARG A 302 -18.82 14.45 16.53
N ARG A 303 -18.28 15.63 16.17
CA ARG A 303 -19.06 16.88 16.02
C ARG A 303 -19.74 17.00 14.65
N LYS A 304 -19.32 16.21 13.66
CA LYS A 304 -19.89 16.22 12.31
C LYS A 304 -21.08 15.26 12.20
N SER A 305 -21.99 15.52 11.27
CA SER A 305 -22.97 14.53 10.80
C SER A 305 -22.31 13.57 9.78
N PRO A 306 -22.89 12.39 9.51
CA PRO A 306 -22.37 11.48 8.48
C PRO A 306 -22.21 12.17 7.11
N GLN A 307 -23.17 13.00 6.70
CA GLN A 307 -23.11 13.72 5.42
C GLN A 307 -21.95 14.72 5.37
N GLN A 308 -21.62 15.37 6.48
CA GLN A 308 -20.48 16.28 6.54
C GLN A 308 -19.15 15.53 6.39
N ILE A 309 -19.03 14.35 7.02
CA ILE A 309 -17.85 13.49 6.87
C ILE A 309 -17.75 12.99 5.42
N ILE A 310 -18.84 12.45 4.87
CA ILE A 310 -18.90 11.98 3.48
C ILE A 310 -18.49 13.09 2.50
N GLY A 311 -19.01 14.31 2.71
CA GLY A 311 -18.68 15.46 1.87
C GLY A 311 -17.21 15.90 1.94
N ALA A 312 -16.47 15.54 2.99
CA ALA A 312 -15.06 15.87 3.15
C ALA A 312 -14.12 14.87 2.44
N ILE A 313 -14.56 13.63 2.20
CA ILE A 313 -13.71 12.56 1.63
C ILE A 313 -13.13 12.94 0.26
N GLY A 314 -13.84 13.75 -0.53
CA GLY A 314 -13.34 14.23 -1.82
C GLY A 314 -12.02 15.00 -1.71
N ALA A 315 -11.79 15.70 -0.61
CA ALA A 315 -10.61 16.53 -0.35
C ALA A 315 -9.44 15.78 0.33
N GLU A 316 -9.64 14.52 0.75
CA GLU A 316 -8.59 13.72 1.39
C GLU A 316 -7.33 13.59 0.53
N LEU A 317 -6.20 13.31 1.17
CA LEU A 317 -4.91 13.09 0.51
C LEU A 317 -4.42 14.31 -0.30
N GLY A 318 -4.93 15.51 -0.03
CA GLY A 318 -4.49 16.76 -0.66
C GLY A 318 -3.01 17.06 -0.41
N GLU A 319 -2.40 16.44 0.60
CA GLU A 319 -0.96 16.52 0.89
C GLU A 319 -0.07 16.00 -0.26
N LEU A 320 -0.63 15.17 -1.15
CA LEU A 320 0.05 14.71 -2.37
C LEU A 320 0.12 15.76 -3.48
N ASP A 321 -0.72 16.79 -3.42
CA ASP A 321 -0.83 17.77 -4.50
C ASP A 321 0.52 18.46 -4.71
N GLY A 322 1.08 18.31 -5.92
CA GLY A 322 2.41 18.83 -6.27
C GLY A 322 3.60 18.00 -5.79
N LYS A 323 3.38 16.88 -5.08
CA LYS A 323 4.43 15.94 -4.62
C LYS A 323 4.56 14.71 -5.52
N GLU A 324 3.46 14.19 -6.05
CA GLU A 324 3.43 13.04 -6.96
C GLU A 324 3.97 13.37 -8.38
N GLY A 325 4.34 12.35 -9.17
CA GLY A 325 4.86 12.53 -10.52
C GLY A 325 6.39 12.44 -10.62
N SER A 326 7.04 13.40 -11.31
CA SER A 326 8.47 13.34 -11.67
C SER A 326 9.38 12.92 -10.51
N LEU A 327 9.89 11.68 -10.53
CA LEU A 327 10.78 11.17 -9.48
C LEU A 327 12.13 11.88 -9.49
N GLY A 328 12.56 12.35 -10.67
CA GLY A 328 13.80 13.11 -10.85
C GLY A 328 13.77 14.44 -10.10
N ASP A 329 12.64 15.16 -10.14
CA ASP A 329 12.53 16.50 -9.55
C ASP A 329 11.81 16.52 -8.18
N ARG A 330 10.90 15.59 -7.94
CA ARG A 330 10.02 15.55 -6.74
C ARG A 330 10.31 14.39 -5.80
N GLY A 331 11.07 13.38 -6.23
CA GLY A 331 11.39 12.22 -5.42
C GLY A 331 10.20 11.27 -5.22
N GLU A 332 10.33 10.34 -4.27
CA GLU A 332 9.34 9.28 -4.03
C GLU A 332 8.12 9.79 -3.24
N ALA A 333 6.91 9.58 -3.79
CA ALA A 333 5.65 9.99 -3.16
C ALA A 333 4.54 8.92 -3.34
N GLN A 334 4.88 7.63 -3.13
CA GLN A 334 3.90 6.55 -3.18
C GLN A 334 3.22 6.36 -1.82
N ILE A 335 1.89 6.29 -1.82
CA ILE A 335 1.10 6.00 -0.61
C ILE A 335 0.21 4.77 -0.77
N ILE A 336 -0.17 4.18 0.36
CA ILE A 336 -1.16 3.12 0.53
C ILE A 336 -2.05 3.48 1.71
N ILE A 337 -3.34 3.14 1.64
CA ILE A 337 -4.26 3.24 2.77
C ILE A 337 -4.24 1.90 3.52
N GLY A 338 -3.34 1.71 4.49
CA GLY A 338 -3.17 0.43 5.19
C GLY A 338 -4.31 0.05 6.11
N GLU A 339 -5.09 1.04 6.56
CA GLU A 339 -6.28 0.80 7.36
C GLU A 339 -7.36 1.85 7.11
N TRP A 340 -8.59 1.38 6.95
CA TRP A 340 -9.82 2.18 6.86
C TRP A 340 -11.04 1.28 7.11
N SER A 341 -12.18 1.87 7.50
CA SER A 341 -13.43 1.14 7.75
C SER A 341 -14.67 1.95 7.34
N CYS A 342 -15.86 1.38 7.52
CA CYS A 342 -17.14 2.07 7.30
C CYS A 342 -17.78 2.56 8.61
N VAL A 343 -17.01 2.63 9.69
CA VAL A 343 -17.49 2.97 11.03
C VAL A 343 -17.47 4.47 11.24
N LEU A 344 -18.54 4.97 11.84
CA LEU A 344 -18.63 6.32 12.41
C LEU A 344 -19.09 6.21 13.86
N ASP A 345 -18.76 7.22 14.66
CA ASP A 345 -19.07 7.26 16.09
C ASP A 345 -20.59 7.37 16.35
N ASP A 346 -21.07 6.82 17.47
CA ASP A 346 -22.49 6.89 17.85
C ASP A 346 -22.98 8.34 17.98
N GLN A 347 -22.12 9.27 18.39
CA GLN A 347 -22.45 10.70 18.43
C GLN A 347 -22.66 11.28 17.04
N THR A 348 -21.91 10.81 16.05
CA THR A 348 -22.12 11.16 14.64
C THR A 348 -23.45 10.58 14.15
N TRP A 349 -23.75 9.31 14.46
CA TRP A 349 -25.02 8.68 14.07
C TRP A 349 -26.25 9.30 14.74
N SER A 350 -26.12 9.80 15.98
CA SER A 350 -27.21 10.47 16.71
C SER A 350 -27.75 11.73 16.01
N ARG A 351 -27.05 12.23 14.97
CA ARG A 351 -27.41 13.43 14.19
C ARG A 351 -28.31 13.14 13.00
N VAL A 352 -28.58 11.87 12.70
CA VAL A 352 -29.47 11.45 11.62
C VAL A 352 -30.52 10.50 12.17
N ARG A 353 -31.61 10.30 11.42
CA ARG A 353 -32.61 9.31 11.82
C ARG A 353 -32.09 7.89 11.57
N PRO A 354 -32.38 6.90 12.43
CA PRO A 354 -31.86 5.54 12.28
C PRO A 354 -32.10 4.91 10.90
N GLU A 355 -33.25 5.18 10.28
CA GLU A 355 -33.58 4.67 8.94
C GLU A 355 -32.67 5.20 7.81
N GLN A 356 -31.89 6.25 8.07
CA GLN A 356 -30.94 6.81 7.10
C GLN A 356 -29.56 6.14 7.18
N LYS A 357 -29.29 5.35 8.23
CA LYS A 357 -27.95 4.86 8.55
C LYS A 357 -27.39 3.99 7.41
N ASP A 358 -28.12 2.99 6.96
CA ASP A 358 -27.63 2.04 5.94
C ASP A 358 -27.26 2.72 4.61
N ASP A 359 -28.10 3.66 4.15
CA ASP A 359 -27.83 4.45 2.94
C ASP A 359 -26.59 5.33 3.09
N LEU A 360 -26.36 5.88 4.29
CA LEU A 360 -25.21 6.73 4.58
C LEU A 360 -23.93 5.91 4.73
N VAL A 361 -23.98 4.72 5.33
CA VAL A 361 -22.85 3.77 5.35
C VAL A 361 -22.46 3.38 3.92
N THR A 362 -23.46 3.11 3.06
CA THR A 362 -23.23 2.82 1.63
C THR A 362 -22.52 3.98 0.93
N GLN A 363 -23.01 5.20 1.11
CA GLN A 363 -22.39 6.40 0.52
C GLN A 363 -20.97 6.61 1.03
N PHE A 364 -20.75 6.45 2.34
CA PHE A 364 -19.46 6.63 2.97
C PHE A 364 -18.41 5.63 2.48
N GLY A 365 -18.74 4.33 2.47
CA GLY A 365 -17.84 3.30 1.95
C GLY A 365 -17.50 3.48 0.47
N ARG A 366 -18.45 3.93 -0.36
CA ARG A 366 -18.23 4.16 -1.80
C ARG A 366 -17.38 5.39 -2.06
N CYS A 367 -17.63 6.50 -1.38
CA CYS A 367 -16.80 7.70 -1.50
C CYS A 367 -15.35 7.42 -1.11
N GLN A 368 -15.14 6.69 0.00
CA GLN A 368 -13.81 6.24 0.40
C GLN A 368 -13.19 5.33 -0.67
N SER A 369 -13.89 4.28 -1.10
CA SER A 369 -13.41 3.34 -2.15
C SER A 369 -12.94 4.08 -3.42
N GLN A 370 -13.76 5.01 -3.92
CA GLN A 370 -13.45 5.80 -5.12
C GLN A 370 -12.23 6.71 -4.90
N LYS A 371 -12.16 7.38 -3.75
CA LYS A 371 -11.05 8.28 -3.42
C LYS A 371 -9.73 7.53 -3.34
N TRP A 372 -9.68 6.39 -2.64
CA TRP A 372 -8.49 5.56 -2.52
C TRP A 372 -8.06 5.01 -3.88
N GLN A 373 -8.99 4.56 -4.72
CA GLN A 373 -8.68 4.09 -6.07
C GLN A 373 -8.10 5.17 -6.99
N LYS A 374 -8.43 6.44 -6.76
CA LYS A 374 -7.92 7.58 -7.55
C LYS A 374 -6.54 8.04 -7.08
N ARG A 375 -6.24 7.94 -5.78
CA ARG A 375 -5.15 8.70 -5.14
C ARG A 375 -4.13 7.86 -4.35
N SER A 376 -4.30 6.54 -4.26
CA SER A 376 -3.32 5.66 -3.62
C SER A 376 -2.95 4.47 -4.51
N GLY A 377 -1.87 3.77 -4.15
CA GLY A 377 -1.51 2.50 -4.81
C GLY A 377 -2.40 1.32 -4.40
N GLY A 378 -3.39 1.56 -3.53
CA GLY A 378 -4.18 0.52 -2.90
C GLY A 378 -4.72 0.89 -1.52
N SER A 379 -5.59 0.04 -1.00
CA SER A 379 -6.17 0.14 0.32
C SER A 379 -6.43 -1.25 0.95
N TYR A 380 -6.33 -1.31 2.28
CA TYR A 380 -6.60 -2.49 3.08
C TYR A 380 -7.69 -2.18 4.10
N PHE A 381 -8.87 -2.77 3.91
CA PHE A 381 -9.98 -2.57 4.82
C PHE A 381 -9.72 -3.29 6.17
N TRP A 382 -9.90 -2.58 7.27
CA TRP A 382 -9.83 -3.15 8.62
C TRP A 382 -11.24 -3.57 9.07
N THR A 383 -11.57 -4.86 9.18
CA THR A 383 -10.73 -6.08 9.03
C THR A 383 -11.54 -7.28 8.49
N TYR A 384 -10.89 -8.40 8.20
CA TYR A 384 -11.52 -9.58 7.59
C TYR A 384 -12.20 -10.53 8.58
N LYS A 385 -11.52 -10.87 9.68
CA LYS A 385 -11.90 -11.97 10.57
C LYS A 385 -12.00 -11.48 12.01
N MET A 386 -13.06 -11.92 12.69
CA MET A 386 -13.35 -11.64 14.10
C MET A 386 -14.33 -12.69 14.64
N ASP A 387 -14.54 -12.74 15.95
CA ASP A 387 -15.47 -13.69 16.59
C ASP A 387 -16.95 -13.42 16.22
N TRP A 388 -17.27 -12.17 15.90
CA TRP A 388 -18.63 -11.69 15.62
C TRP A 388 -18.83 -11.40 14.14
N MET A 389 -18.50 -12.37 13.29
CA MET A 389 -18.79 -12.32 11.85
C MET A 389 -20.30 -12.07 11.59
N ASP A 390 -20.68 -11.32 10.56
CA ASP A 390 -19.85 -10.82 9.46
C ASP A 390 -19.12 -9.49 9.74
N GLY A 391 -19.19 -8.97 10.97
CA GLY A 391 -18.35 -7.86 11.45
C GLY A 391 -18.93 -6.45 11.31
N GLY A 392 -20.18 -6.31 10.86
CA GLY A 392 -20.83 -4.99 10.76
C GLY A 392 -20.02 -4.00 9.92
N GLU A 393 -19.91 -2.75 10.39
CA GLU A 393 -19.15 -1.68 9.72
C GLU A 393 -17.62 -1.85 9.78
N TRP A 394 -17.12 -2.71 10.67
CA TRP A 394 -15.72 -3.18 10.73
C TRP A 394 -15.47 -4.42 9.87
N GLY A 395 -16.52 -5.04 9.31
CA GLY A 395 -16.43 -6.33 8.64
C GLY A 395 -16.25 -6.19 7.14
N PHE A 396 -15.08 -6.56 6.62
CA PHE A 396 -14.84 -6.58 5.17
C PHE A 396 -15.87 -7.45 4.44
N VAL A 397 -16.28 -8.57 5.06
CA VAL A 397 -17.30 -9.48 4.55
C VAL A 397 -18.65 -8.80 4.43
N GLU A 398 -19.15 -8.23 5.51
CA GLU A 398 -20.45 -7.52 5.56
C GLU A 398 -20.47 -6.36 4.55
N GLN A 399 -19.45 -5.50 4.56
CA GLN A 399 -19.40 -4.31 3.72
C GLN A 399 -19.26 -4.65 2.23
N SER A 400 -18.58 -5.75 1.89
CA SER A 400 -18.50 -6.26 0.51
C SER A 400 -19.84 -6.83 0.05
N LYS A 401 -20.51 -7.66 0.87
CA LYS A 401 -21.82 -8.26 0.55
C LYS A 401 -22.90 -7.21 0.36
N LYS A 402 -22.85 -6.12 1.14
CA LYS A 402 -23.78 -4.98 1.02
C LYS A 402 -23.43 -4.02 -0.12
N HIS A 403 -22.29 -4.20 -0.79
CA HIS A 403 -21.78 -3.28 -1.81
C HIS A 403 -21.60 -1.84 -1.29
N ASN A 404 -21.24 -1.73 0.00
CA ASN A 404 -20.86 -0.47 0.64
C ASN A 404 -19.44 -0.09 0.24
N ILE A 405 -18.55 -1.08 0.13
CA ILE A 405 -17.23 -0.92 -0.46
C ILE A 405 -17.20 -1.58 -1.83
N VAL A 406 -16.46 -1.01 -2.78
CA VAL A 406 -16.45 -1.47 -4.16
C VAL A 406 -15.03 -1.63 -4.68
N PRO A 407 -14.68 -2.80 -5.27
CA PRO A 407 -13.37 -2.98 -5.88
C PRO A 407 -13.20 -2.11 -7.13
N PRO A 408 -11.96 -1.91 -7.61
CA PRO A 408 -11.71 -1.33 -8.92
C PRO A 408 -12.57 -1.97 -10.02
N PRO A 409 -13.28 -1.18 -10.86
CA PRO A 409 -14.15 -1.72 -11.91
C PRO A 409 -13.45 -2.63 -12.92
N SER A 410 -12.11 -2.59 -13.02
CA SER A 410 -11.39 -3.52 -13.89
C SER A 410 -11.32 -4.92 -13.31
N LEU A 411 -11.34 -5.09 -11.98
CA LEU A 411 -11.29 -6.40 -11.32
C LEU A 411 -12.62 -7.16 -11.41
N THR A 412 -13.71 -6.48 -11.78
CA THR A 412 -15.05 -7.08 -11.95
C THR A 412 -15.35 -7.45 -13.41
N LEU A 413 -14.39 -7.25 -14.33
CA LEU A 413 -14.59 -7.54 -15.74
C LEU A 413 -14.66 -9.06 -16.00
N PRO A 414 -15.65 -9.52 -16.76
CA PRO A 414 -15.66 -10.90 -17.27
C PRO A 414 -14.43 -11.18 -18.13
N LEU A 415 -13.97 -12.43 -18.14
CA LEU A 415 -12.80 -12.90 -18.90
C LEU A 415 -12.83 -12.45 -20.38
N GLN A 416 -13.97 -12.60 -21.05
CA GLN A 416 -14.08 -12.22 -22.46
C GLN A 416 -13.97 -10.70 -22.66
N GLU A 417 -14.46 -9.90 -21.71
CA GLU A 417 -14.36 -8.45 -21.77
C GLU A 417 -12.91 -7.99 -21.58
N VAL A 418 -12.15 -8.63 -20.69
CA VAL A 418 -10.70 -8.39 -20.54
C VAL A 418 -9.98 -8.64 -21.88
N ARG A 419 -10.23 -9.79 -22.52
CA ARG A 419 -9.63 -10.12 -23.83
C ARG A 419 -10.01 -9.12 -24.93
N ASN A 420 -11.28 -8.72 -24.99
CA ASN A 420 -11.75 -7.74 -25.96
C ASN A 420 -11.04 -6.39 -25.78
N ARG A 421 -10.87 -5.94 -24.52
CA ARG A 421 -10.17 -4.69 -24.20
C ARG A 421 -8.68 -4.75 -24.54
N LEU A 422 -8.01 -5.86 -24.28
CA LEU A 422 -6.61 -6.07 -24.67
C LEU A 422 -6.43 -6.04 -26.19
N GLN A 423 -7.32 -6.70 -26.93
CA GLN A 423 -7.30 -6.67 -28.39
C GLN A 423 -7.55 -5.26 -28.93
N HIS A 424 -8.53 -4.55 -28.37
CA HIS A 424 -8.83 -3.17 -28.75
C HIS A 424 -7.64 -2.25 -28.48
N ALA A 425 -7.03 -2.33 -27.29
CA ALA A 425 -5.86 -1.56 -26.93
C ALA A 425 -4.67 -1.84 -27.86
N GLY A 426 -4.42 -3.12 -28.19
CA GLY A 426 -3.40 -3.49 -29.17
C GLY A 426 -3.65 -2.90 -30.55
N ALA A 427 -4.90 -2.89 -31.02
CA ALA A 427 -5.28 -2.32 -32.31
C ALA A 427 -5.20 -0.78 -32.34
N GLN A 428 -5.30 -0.11 -31.19
CA GLN A 428 -5.19 1.36 -31.09
C GLN A 428 -3.77 1.84 -30.76
N ARG A 429 -2.85 0.93 -30.41
CA ARG A 429 -1.51 1.26 -29.89
C ARG A 429 -0.76 2.26 -30.75
N GLN A 430 -0.60 2.00 -32.04
CA GLN A 430 0.17 2.87 -32.93
C GLN A 430 -0.41 4.29 -32.98
N GLN A 431 -1.74 4.41 -33.14
CA GLN A 431 -2.40 5.71 -33.20
C GLN A 431 -2.24 6.50 -31.89
N MET A 432 -2.31 5.81 -30.74
CA MET A 432 -2.11 6.45 -29.43
C MET A 432 -0.65 6.89 -29.26
N ALA A 433 0.32 6.05 -29.63
CA ALA A 433 1.74 6.38 -29.60
C ALA A 433 2.05 7.65 -30.42
N ASP A 434 1.57 7.69 -31.67
CA ASP A 434 1.77 8.81 -32.58
C ASP A 434 1.15 10.10 -32.03
N SER A 435 -0.07 9.98 -31.47
CA SER A 435 -0.78 11.12 -30.87
C SER A 435 -0.07 11.64 -29.63
N ALA A 436 0.36 10.76 -28.72
CA ALA A 436 1.06 11.11 -27.50
C ALA A 436 2.40 11.80 -27.81
N ARG A 437 3.17 11.22 -28.74
CA ARG A 437 4.44 11.80 -29.20
C ARG A 437 4.22 13.18 -29.81
N GLN A 438 3.28 13.31 -30.74
CA GLN A 438 2.98 14.59 -31.39
C GLN A 438 2.56 15.66 -30.36
N SER A 439 1.71 15.30 -29.39
CA SER A 439 1.32 16.22 -28.32
C SER A 439 2.51 16.65 -27.46
N HIS A 440 3.40 15.73 -27.09
CA HIS A 440 4.60 16.02 -26.32
C HIS A 440 5.56 16.95 -27.08
N GLU A 441 5.88 16.62 -28.33
CA GLU A 441 6.76 17.43 -29.18
C GLU A 441 6.20 18.85 -29.38
N ASN A 442 4.90 18.95 -29.70
CA ASN A 442 4.25 20.25 -29.90
C ASN A 442 4.30 21.12 -28.64
N TYR A 443 4.06 20.53 -27.46
CA TYR A 443 4.12 21.26 -26.20
C TYR A 443 5.52 21.80 -25.96
N TRP A 444 6.55 20.95 -25.96
CA TRP A 444 7.91 21.38 -25.61
C TRP A 444 8.55 22.32 -26.63
N ASN A 445 8.25 22.14 -27.92
CA ASN A 445 8.68 23.08 -28.96
C ASN A 445 8.03 24.47 -28.82
N GLN A 446 6.82 24.56 -28.25
CA GLN A 446 6.15 25.83 -27.95
C GLN A 446 6.60 26.43 -26.61
N THR A 447 6.75 25.62 -25.58
CA THR A 447 7.10 26.05 -24.22
C THR A 447 8.56 26.50 -24.11
N ALA A 448 9.47 25.89 -24.87
CA ALA A 448 10.88 26.30 -24.89
C ALA A 448 11.46 26.27 -26.31
N PRO A 449 11.09 27.25 -27.16
CA PRO A 449 11.54 27.30 -28.55
C PRO A 449 13.07 27.33 -28.66
N GLY A 450 13.63 26.51 -29.54
CA GLY A 450 15.06 26.46 -29.83
C GLY A 450 15.91 25.71 -28.80
N LYS A 451 15.32 25.13 -27.75
CA LYS A 451 16.02 24.17 -26.89
C LYS A 451 16.07 22.79 -27.56
N PRO A 452 17.22 22.11 -27.54
CA PRO A 452 17.29 20.71 -27.97
C PRO A 452 16.59 19.82 -26.93
N PHE A 453 15.81 18.86 -27.41
CA PHE A 453 15.11 17.83 -26.63
C PHE A 453 15.43 16.44 -27.20
N GLN A 454 15.19 15.39 -26.41
CA GLN A 454 15.37 14.00 -26.84
C GLN A 454 14.04 13.27 -26.90
N HIS A 455 13.11 13.74 -27.75
CA HIS A 455 11.74 13.21 -27.86
C HIS A 455 11.64 11.71 -28.16
N GLN A 456 12.73 11.11 -28.65
CA GLN A 456 12.80 9.65 -28.76
C GLN A 456 12.71 8.96 -27.39
N LEU A 457 13.32 9.52 -26.34
CA LEU A 457 13.21 9.02 -24.97
C LEU A 457 11.76 8.97 -24.50
N PHE A 458 10.96 10.00 -24.81
CA PHE A 458 9.52 9.97 -24.54
C PHE A 458 8.83 8.79 -25.25
N SER A 459 9.15 8.56 -26.52
CA SER A 459 8.57 7.44 -27.28
C SER A 459 8.98 6.08 -26.69
N ASP A 460 10.25 5.92 -26.35
CA ASP A 460 10.79 4.70 -25.76
C ASP A 460 10.14 4.42 -24.38
N GLY A 461 9.99 5.45 -23.56
CA GLY A 461 9.29 5.37 -22.28
C GLY A 461 7.82 4.98 -22.48
N TRP A 462 7.13 5.63 -23.42
CA TRP A 462 5.72 5.36 -23.73
C TRP A 462 5.50 3.91 -24.14
N ASP A 463 6.36 3.37 -24.99
CA ASP A 463 6.26 1.99 -25.45
C ASP A 463 6.41 0.99 -24.30
N ILE A 464 7.33 1.24 -23.35
CA ILE A 464 7.47 0.41 -22.15
C ILE A 464 6.23 0.55 -21.26
N GLY A 465 5.81 1.78 -20.95
CA GLY A 465 4.65 2.02 -20.09
C GLY A 465 3.36 1.38 -20.61
N PHE A 466 3.09 1.51 -21.92
CA PHE A 466 1.93 0.89 -22.56
C PHE A 466 2.03 -0.64 -22.54
N SER A 467 3.20 -1.20 -22.87
CA SER A 467 3.40 -2.65 -22.90
C SER A 467 3.27 -3.27 -21.51
N ASP A 468 3.84 -2.63 -20.49
CA ASP A 468 3.75 -3.09 -19.11
C ASP A 468 2.30 -3.10 -18.61
N ALA A 469 1.57 -2.02 -18.85
CA ALA A 469 0.17 -1.92 -18.46
C ALA A 469 -0.71 -2.95 -19.21
N HIS A 470 -0.45 -3.16 -20.51
CA HIS A 470 -1.11 -4.17 -21.33
C HIS A 470 -0.89 -5.59 -20.77
N MET A 471 0.37 -5.95 -20.48
CA MET A 471 0.71 -7.25 -19.94
C MET A 471 0.09 -7.47 -18.56
N ILE A 472 0.26 -6.52 -17.63
CA ILE A 472 -0.29 -6.61 -16.26
C ILE A 472 -1.81 -6.80 -16.29
N PHE A 473 -2.52 -6.09 -17.18
CA PHE A 473 -3.97 -6.24 -17.33
C PHE A 473 -4.39 -7.63 -17.81
N GLY A 474 -3.57 -8.29 -18.64
CA GLY A 474 -3.83 -9.62 -19.18
C GLY A 474 -3.37 -10.79 -18.31
N MET A 475 -2.47 -10.58 -17.35
CA MET A 475 -1.84 -11.67 -16.60
C MET A 475 -2.82 -12.65 -15.92
N ARG A 476 -3.97 -12.17 -15.41
CA ARG A 476 -5.00 -13.07 -14.85
C ARG A 476 -5.60 -13.98 -15.91
N CYS A 477 -5.93 -13.42 -17.08
CA CYS A 477 -6.58 -14.15 -18.16
C CYS A 477 -5.64 -15.15 -18.85
N GLU A 478 -4.34 -14.95 -18.69
CA GLU A 478 -3.24 -15.80 -19.18
C GLU A 478 -2.78 -16.85 -18.15
N GLY A 479 -3.34 -16.83 -16.93
CA GLY A 479 -3.05 -17.83 -15.89
C GLY A 479 -1.77 -17.56 -15.08
N ALA A 480 -1.21 -16.33 -15.14
CA ALA A 480 0.03 -15.99 -14.45
C ALA A 480 -0.04 -16.12 -12.91
N LEU A 481 -1.25 -16.05 -12.33
CA LEU A 481 -1.49 -16.18 -10.89
C LEU A 481 -1.62 -17.63 -10.39
N GLY A 482 -1.56 -18.63 -11.27
CA GLY A 482 -1.66 -20.05 -10.94
C GLY A 482 -3.01 -20.67 -11.33
N PRO A 483 -3.23 -21.96 -11.00
CA PRO A 483 -4.39 -22.71 -11.48
C PRO A 483 -5.67 -22.51 -10.66
N ARG A 484 -5.59 -22.06 -9.41
CA ARG A 484 -6.77 -21.87 -8.53
C ARG A 484 -7.57 -20.58 -8.78
N PRO A 485 -6.96 -19.46 -9.21
CA PRO A 485 -7.68 -18.26 -9.68
C PRO A 485 -8.53 -18.46 -10.96
N ALA A 486 -9.07 -19.67 -11.19
CA ALA A 486 -9.70 -20.13 -12.42
C ALA A 486 -11.07 -19.50 -12.70
N ALA A 487 -11.12 -18.17 -12.79
CA ALA A 487 -12.02 -17.51 -13.71
C ALA A 487 -11.27 -16.65 -14.75
N GLY A 488 -9.98 -16.32 -14.53
CA GLY A 488 -9.26 -15.37 -15.40
C GLY A 488 -9.98 -14.02 -15.54
N GLU A 489 -10.90 -13.74 -14.61
CA GLU A 489 -11.69 -12.53 -14.54
C GLU A 489 -10.88 -11.41 -13.90
N GLY A 490 -11.24 -10.19 -14.28
CA GLY A 490 -10.58 -8.99 -13.84
C GLY A 490 -9.32 -8.67 -14.64
N GLY A 491 -9.09 -7.37 -14.86
CA GLY A 491 -7.83 -6.82 -15.33
C GLY A 491 -7.13 -6.08 -14.20
N ASP A 492 -5.93 -6.52 -13.84
CA ASP A 492 -5.07 -5.79 -12.91
C ASP A 492 -4.59 -4.47 -13.54
N ARG A 493 -4.27 -3.50 -12.69
CA ARG A 493 -3.63 -2.25 -13.11
C ARG A 493 -2.40 -2.02 -12.24
N ILE A 494 -1.42 -1.33 -12.80
CA ILE A 494 -0.30 -0.77 -12.02
C ILE A 494 -0.92 0.26 -11.06
N GLY A 495 -0.96 -0.08 -9.77
CA GLY A 495 -1.50 0.80 -8.73
C GLY A 495 -0.40 1.65 -8.11
N CYS A 496 0.73 1.02 -7.79
CA CYS A 496 1.88 1.69 -7.22
C CYS A 496 2.77 2.31 -8.32
N LEU A 497 2.20 3.24 -9.10
CA LEU A 497 2.82 3.80 -10.30
C LEU A 497 4.16 4.49 -10.02
N GLU A 498 4.27 5.24 -8.92
CA GLU A 498 5.50 5.97 -8.59
C GLU A 498 6.69 5.02 -8.44
N ILE A 499 6.52 3.95 -7.67
CA ILE A 499 7.60 2.98 -7.48
C ILE A 499 7.77 2.01 -8.66
N TRP A 500 6.74 1.81 -9.49
CA TRP A 500 6.89 1.11 -10.76
C TRP A 500 7.78 1.91 -11.72
N VAL A 501 7.53 3.21 -11.85
CA VAL A 501 8.36 4.14 -12.62
C VAL A 501 9.80 4.12 -12.09
N LYS A 502 10.00 4.15 -10.76
CA LYS A 502 11.34 4.04 -10.15
C LYS A 502 12.06 2.78 -10.62
N LYS A 503 11.41 1.61 -10.54
CA LYS A 503 11.97 0.35 -11.02
C LYS A 503 12.36 0.42 -12.50
N ARG A 504 11.44 0.90 -13.34
CA ARG A 504 11.64 0.97 -14.79
C ARG A 504 12.72 1.99 -15.19
N LEU A 505 12.85 3.10 -14.47
CA LEU A 505 13.97 4.05 -14.62
C LEU A 505 15.32 3.43 -14.25
N LEU A 506 15.37 2.65 -13.18
CA LEU A 506 16.59 1.96 -12.78
C LEU A 506 17.00 0.95 -13.86
N GLU A 507 16.05 0.17 -14.36
CA GLU A 507 16.26 -0.87 -15.37
C GLU A 507 16.55 -0.33 -16.77
N SER A 508 16.01 0.84 -17.14
CA SER A 508 16.22 1.43 -18.47
C SER A 508 17.68 1.77 -18.75
N GLY A 509 18.47 1.95 -17.69
CA GLY A 509 19.84 2.43 -17.77
C GLY A 509 19.98 3.91 -18.14
N GLN A 510 18.87 4.62 -18.40
CA GLN A 510 18.87 6.04 -18.75
C GLN A 510 19.22 6.89 -17.52
N ARG A 511 20.24 7.72 -17.64
CA ARG A 511 20.78 8.59 -16.57
C ARG A 511 21.11 10.01 -17.05
N GLY A 512 21.01 10.25 -18.35
CA GLY A 512 21.23 11.56 -18.96
C GLY A 512 20.26 12.65 -18.49
N GLU A 513 20.58 13.89 -18.87
CA GLU A 513 19.81 15.09 -18.50
C GLU A 513 18.33 15.03 -18.89
N PHE A 514 18.01 14.34 -20.00
CA PHE A 514 16.66 14.20 -20.55
C PHE A 514 15.91 12.94 -20.09
N VAL A 515 16.40 12.24 -19.06
CA VAL A 515 15.72 11.06 -18.50
C VAL A 515 14.27 11.33 -18.07
N TRP A 516 13.95 12.59 -17.76
CA TRP A 516 12.58 13.02 -17.46
C TRP A 516 11.63 12.86 -18.65
N GLU A 517 12.11 12.97 -19.91
CA GLU A 517 11.28 12.72 -21.10
C GLU A 517 10.87 11.24 -21.15
N TRP A 518 11.81 10.34 -20.82
CA TRP A 518 11.54 8.91 -20.72
C TRP A 518 10.52 8.59 -19.62
N GLU A 519 10.67 9.19 -18.44
CA GLU A 519 9.71 9.03 -17.34
C GLU A 519 8.31 9.52 -17.74
N GLN A 520 8.22 10.70 -18.36
CA GLN A 520 6.95 11.24 -18.86
C GLN A 520 6.31 10.32 -19.89
N GLY A 521 7.12 9.79 -20.81
CA GLY A 521 6.70 8.78 -21.77
C GLY A 521 6.07 7.57 -21.08
N LEU A 522 6.78 6.97 -20.13
CA LEU A 522 6.31 5.79 -19.41
C LEU A 522 4.99 6.03 -18.69
N ARG A 523 4.86 7.15 -18.00
CA ARG A 523 3.60 7.53 -17.33
C ARG A 523 2.47 7.75 -18.33
N ALA A 524 2.74 8.40 -19.46
CA ALA A 524 1.77 8.60 -20.53
C ALA A 524 1.32 7.26 -21.14
N GLY A 525 2.24 6.33 -21.41
CA GLY A 525 1.90 5.00 -21.94
C GLY A 525 1.00 4.19 -21.01
N VAL A 526 1.28 4.21 -19.70
CA VAL A 526 0.40 3.59 -18.69
C VAL A 526 -0.97 4.28 -18.65
N GLY A 527 -0.98 5.62 -18.69
CA GLY A 527 -2.21 6.42 -18.69
C GLY A 527 -3.10 6.16 -19.92
N ASP A 528 -2.51 6.16 -21.11
CA ASP A 528 -3.20 5.92 -22.38
C ASP A 528 -3.78 4.51 -22.43
N PHE A 529 -3.02 3.49 -22.00
CA PHE A 529 -3.54 2.13 -21.88
C PHE A 529 -4.75 2.08 -20.94
N ASN A 530 -4.62 2.63 -19.72
CA ASN A 530 -5.68 2.63 -18.72
C ASN A 530 -6.94 3.37 -19.22
N GLN A 531 -6.76 4.47 -19.95
CA GLN A 531 -7.87 5.21 -20.55
C GLN A 531 -8.54 4.39 -21.67
N CYS A 532 -7.76 3.69 -22.49
CA CYS A 532 -8.25 2.84 -23.57
C CYS A 532 -9.11 1.68 -23.02
N VAL A 533 -8.61 0.96 -22.01
CA VAL A 533 -9.34 -0.17 -21.41
C VAL A 533 -10.40 0.26 -20.39
N GLY A 534 -10.38 1.50 -19.92
CA GLY A 534 -11.41 2.04 -19.01
C GLY A 534 -12.73 2.38 -19.71
N LYS A 535 -12.69 2.74 -21.01
CA LYS A 535 -13.88 3.05 -21.80
C LYS A 535 -14.71 1.78 -22.02
N LYS A 536 -16.02 1.83 -21.75
CA LYS A 536 -16.94 0.78 -22.23
C LYS A 536 -16.82 0.72 -23.75
N ALA A 537 -16.53 -0.45 -24.30
CA ALA A 537 -16.57 -0.64 -25.74
C ALA A 537 -17.97 -0.26 -26.23
N SER A 538 -18.09 0.89 -26.90
CA SER A 538 -19.35 1.28 -27.54
C SER A 538 -19.70 0.18 -28.53
N LYS A 539 -20.74 -0.60 -28.24
CA LYS A 539 -21.35 -1.46 -29.25
C LYS A 539 -21.68 -0.55 -30.43
N LYS A 540 -20.94 -0.69 -31.54
CA LYS A 540 -21.28 -0.09 -32.82
C LYS A 540 -22.61 -0.70 -33.24
N VAL A 541 -23.71 -0.11 -32.80
CA VAL A 541 -24.98 -0.25 -33.50
C VAL A 541 -24.78 0.54 -34.78
N ILE A 542 -24.68 -0.17 -35.90
CA ILE A 542 -24.68 0.43 -37.23
C ILE A 542 -26.08 1.02 -37.41
N MET A 543 -26.25 2.30 -37.08
CA MET A 543 -27.36 3.12 -37.54
C MET A 543 -26.76 4.27 -38.34
N GLY A 544 -26.98 4.22 -39.65
CA GLY A 544 -26.48 5.21 -40.58
C GLY A 544 -27.16 6.57 -40.41
N GLY A 545 -26.42 7.63 -40.77
CA GLY A 545 -27.04 8.87 -41.24
C GLY A 545 -26.60 10.17 -40.56
N ARG A 546 -25.72 10.87 -41.28
CA ARG A 546 -25.54 12.34 -41.39
C ARG A 546 -24.87 13.12 -40.25
N ALA A 547 -23.80 13.80 -40.68
CA ALA A 547 -22.96 14.75 -39.95
C ALA A 547 -23.63 16.12 -39.79
N GLN A 548 -23.28 16.81 -38.70
CA GLN A 548 -23.25 18.28 -38.64
C GLN A 548 -22.17 18.75 -37.64
N TYR A 549 -21.47 19.81 -38.03
CA TYR A 549 -20.28 20.41 -37.43
C TYR A 549 -20.56 21.18 -36.13
N GLY A 550 -19.58 21.24 -35.21
CA GLY A 550 -19.57 22.20 -34.10
C GLY A 550 -18.36 22.13 -33.15
N LYS A 551 -17.41 23.07 -33.33
CA LYS A 551 -16.42 23.69 -32.43
C LYS A 551 -15.85 22.92 -31.21
N VAL A 552 -14.52 22.77 -31.20
CA VAL A 552 -13.69 22.31 -30.08
C VAL A 552 -13.27 23.49 -29.20
N HIS A 553 -13.56 23.43 -27.90
CA HIS A 553 -12.96 24.28 -26.87
C HIS A 553 -11.86 23.50 -26.15
N TRP A 554 -10.66 24.11 -26.05
CA TRP A 554 -9.51 23.57 -25.34
C TRP A 554 -9.67 23.78 -23.82
N LYS A 555 -9.55 22.71 -23.03
CA LYS A 555 -9.28 22.76 -21.58
C LYS A 555 -8.09 21.85 -21.27
N TYR A 556 -7.08 22.45 -20.66
CA TYR A 556 -5.92 21.78 -20.09
C TYR A 556 -6.30 21.01 -18.81
N PHE A 557 -5.47 20.02 -18.51
CA PHE A 557 -5.43 19.14 -17.34
C PHE A 557 -5.87 19.81 -16.03
N ASP A 558 -7.10 19.52 -15.63
CA ASP A 558 -7.50 19.30 -14.24
C ASP A 558 -8.45 18.08 -14.30
N THR A 559 -8.05 16.97 -13.69
CA THR A 559 -8.84 15.73 -13.71
C THR A 559 -10.03 15.81 -12.76
N ASP A 560 -11.01 16.63 -13.12
CA ASP A 560 -12.41 16.43 -12.76
C ASP A 560 -13.02 15.48 -13.78
N ILE A 561 -12.91 14.21 -13.45
CA ILE A 561 -13.57 13.13 -14.15
C ILE A 561 -14.79 12.77 -13.29
N ASP A 562 -15.97 13.18 -13.73
CA ASP A 562 -17.22 12.54 -13.34
C ASP A 562 -17.25 11.14 -13.98
N PHE A 563 -17.10 10.09 -13.16
CA PHE A 563 -17.44 8.70 -13.49
C PHE A 563 -18.34 8.10 -12.43
#